data_AF-A0A941TXG5-F1
#
_entry.id   AF-A0A941TXG5-F1
#
_cell.length_a   1.000
_cell.length_b   1.000
_cell.length_c   1.000
_cell.angle_alpha   90.00
_cell.angle_beta   90.00
_cell.angle_gamma   90.00
#
_symmetry.space_group_name_H-M   'P 1'
#
loop_
_entity.id
_entity.type
_entity.pdbx_description
1 polymer ?
#
loop_
_entity_poly.entity_id
_entity_poly.type
_entity_poly.pdbx_seq_one_letter_code
_entity_poly.pdbx_strand_id
1 'polypeptide(L)'
;MATTGSGRDPSRAGALLVSAAFLAVGAAVLALAAGWIPGDPRAFAAPRWVVGCMGVMFFVAGLLPLGALFKLPSWFDPLVGLVVASTFATVINWVAFFPGERHFSGRLSVLWLRQSAATGATSGRIMFGLGAVRADLLVLNALWRIVRGRGKH
;
A
#
# COMPACT_ATOMS: atom_id res chain seq x y z
N MET A 1 -26.60 28.10 -18.04
CA MET A 1 -26.87 26.69 -18.40
C MET A 1 -25.77 25.86 -17.75
N ALA A 2 -25.97 25.44 -16.49
CA ALA A 2 -24.98 24.71 -15.71
C ALA A 2 -25.38 23.23 -15.72
N THR A 3 -24.55 22.39 -16.34
CA THR A 3 -24.67 20.94 -16.25
C THR A 3 -24.24 20.53 -14.85
N THR A 4 -25.21 20.31 -13.97
CA THR A 4 -24.99 19.62 -12.70
C THR A 4 -24.52 18.20 -13.03
N GLY A 5 -23.20 17.99 -12.97
CA GLY A 5 -22.62 16.67 -13.01
C GLY A 5 -23.24 15.85 -11.87
N SER A 6 -24.10 14.91 -12.22
CA SER A 6 -24.58 13.85 -11.33
C SER A 6 -23.35 13.07 -10.87
N GLY A 7 -22.75 13.51 -9.76
CA GLY A 7 -21.82 12.69 -9.00
C GLY A 7 -22.61 11.47 -8.58
N ARG A 8 -22.46 10.36 -9.30
CA ARG A 8 -23.09 9.11 -8.90
C ARG A 8 -22.47 8.71 -7.57
N ASP A 9 -23.22 8.90 -6.51
CA ASP A 9 -22.93 8.24 -5.25
C ASP A 9 -22.77 6.73 -5.54
N PRO A 10 -21.70 6.09 -5.05
CA PRO A 10 -21.51 4.68 -5.26
C PRO A 10 -22.74 3.92 -4.75
N SER A 11 -23.28 3.03 -5.59
CA SER A 11 -24.42 2.21 -5.17
C SER A 11 -24.06 1.46 -3.88
N ARG A 12 -24.97 1.43 -2.90
CA ARG A 12 -24.72 0.78 -1.60
C ARG A 12 -24.24 -0.66 -1.76
N ALA A 13 -24.86 -1.38 -2.70
CA ALA A 13 -24.46 -2.74 -3.06
C ALA A 13 -23.02 -2.79 -3.59
N GLY A 14 -22.62 -1.87 -4.48
CA GLY A 14 -21.24 -1.77 -4.96
C GLY A 14 -20.24 -1.50 -3.85
N ALA A 15 -20.54 -0.56 -2.95
CA ALA A 15 -19.68 -0.26 -1.80
C ALA A 15 -19.50 -1.49 -0.89
N LEU A 16 -20.58 -2.21 -0.58
CA LEU A 16 -20.54 -3.43 0.23
C LEU A 16 -19.75 -4.54 -0.45
N LEU A 17 -19.96 -4.77 -1.75
CA LEU A 17 -19.24 -5.80 -2.51
C LEU A 17 -17.74 -5.53 -2.56
N VAL A 18 -17.33 -4.29 -2.87
CA VAL A 18 -15.91 -3.90 -2.90
C VAL A 18 -15.29 -4.05 -1.51
N SER A 19 -15.98 -3.58 -0.48
CA SER A 19 -15.49 -3.68 0.90
C SER A 19 -15.31 -5.14 1.32
N ALA A 20 -16.33 -5.98 1.06
CA ALA A 20 -16.29 -7.40 1.39
C ALA A 20 -15.14 -8.11 0.66
N ALA A 21 -14.94 -7.83 -0.63
CA ALA A 21 -13.84 -8.43 -1.40
C ALA A 21 -12.46 -8.04 -0.83
N PHE A 22 -12.23 -6.75 -0.56
CA PHE A 22 -10.96 -6.26 -0.03
C PHE A 22 -10.70 -6.76 1.40
N LEU A 23 -11.72 -6.75 2.25
CA LEU A 23 -11.63 -7.28 3.62
C LEU A 23 -11.35 -8.79 3.62
N ALA A 24 -12.03 -9.56 2.78
CA ALA A 24 -11.83 -11.00 2.68
C ALA A 24 -10.41 -11.34 2.18
N VAL A 25 -9.95 -10.68 1.12
CA VAL A 25 -8.58 -10.87 0.60
C VAL A 25 -7.54 -10.44 1.63
N GLY A 26 -7.71 -9.26 2.24
CA GLY A 26 -6.81 -8.77 3.27
C GLY A 26 -6.74 -9.70 4.48
N ALA A 27 -7.88 -10.18 4.96
CA ALA A 27 -7.97 -11.12 6.08
C ALA A 27 -7.32 -12.47 5.74
N ALA A 28 -7.52 -12.99 4.53
CA ALA A 28 -6.89 -14.23 4.08
C ALA A 28 -5.36 -14.09 4.03
N VAL A 29 -4.85 -12.97 3.51
CA VAL A 29 -3.40 -12.69 3.46
C VAL A 29 -2.83 -12.50 4.87
N LEU A 30 -3.56 -11.85 5.78
CA LEU A 30 -3.16 -11.71 7.18
C LEU A 30 -3.13 -13.06 7.91
N ALA A 31 -4.13 -13.91 7.72
CA ALA A 31 -4.17 -15.26 8.28
C ALA A 31 -3.03 -16.12 7.72
N LEU A 32 -2.72 -15.98 6.43
CA LEU A 32 -1.54 -16.59 5.81
C LEU A 32 -0.24 -16.07 6.43
N ALA A 33 -0.08 -14.76 6.65
CA ALA A 33 1.11 -14.18 7.26
C ALA A 33 1.29 -14.63 8.73
N ALA A 34 0.19 -14.65 9.49
CA ALA A 34 0.15 -15.07 10.90
C ALA A 34 0.41 -16.58 11.10
N GLY A 35 0.27 -17.39 10.04
CA GLY A 35 0.45 -18.85 10.13
C GLY A 35 -0.78 -19.61 10.58
N TRP A 36 -1.95 -18.97 10.55
CA TRP A 36 -3.22 -19.66 10.73
C TRP A 36 -3.59 -20.48 9.50
N ILE A 37 -3.21 -20.01 8.31
CA ILE A 37 -3.30 -20.78 7.07
C ILE A 37 -1.93 -21.38 6.77
N PRO A 38 -1.81 -22.72 6.62
CA PRO A 38 -0.57 -23.36 6.21
C PRO A 38 -0.13 -22.85 4.83
N GLY A 39 1.11 -22.40 4.73
CA GLY A 39 1.73 -22.04 3.45
C GLY A 39 3.16 -22.55 3.45
N ASP A 40 3.60 -23.09 2.31
CA ASP A 40 4.97 -23.57 2.15
C ASP A 40 5.95 -22.40 2.35
N PRO A 41 6.84 -22.44 3.36
CA PRO A 41 7.86 -21.42 3.59
C PRO A 41 8.71 -21.12 2.34
N ARG A 42 8.91 -22.11 1.47
CA ARG A 42 9.70 -21.98 0.24
C ARG A 42 8.98 -21.22 -0.87
N ALA A 43 7.64 -21.13 -0.80
CA ALA A 43 6.85 -20.37 -1.76
C ALA A 43 6.88 -18.85 -1.48
N PHE A 44 7.37 -18.43 -0.30
CA PHE A 44 7.44 -17.02 0.05
C PHE A 44 8.73 -16.38 -0.47
N ALA A 45 8.59 -15.49 -1.45
CA ALA A 45 9.70 -14.64 -1.93
C ALA A 45 10.07 -13.51 -0.95
N ALA A 46 9.29 -13.32 0.13
CA ALA A 46 9.49 -12.27 1.12
C ALA A 46 9.20 -12.79 2.54
N PRO A 47 9.79 -12.18 3.58
CA PRO A 47 9.44 -12.47 4.96
C PRO A 47 7.94 -12.31 5.23
N ARG A 48 7.40 -13.15 6.11
CA ARG A 48 5.96 -13.20 6.42
C ARG A 48 5.40 -11.86 6.91
N TRP A 49 6.21 -11.06 7.60
CA TRP A 49 5.78 -9.73 8.05
C TRP A 49 5.54 -8.77 6.88
N VAL A 50 6.29 -8.87 5.78
CA VAL A 50 6.10 -8.07 4.55
C VAL A 50 4.79 -8.47 3.87
N VAL A 51 4.50 -9.77 3.83
CA VAL A 51 3.22 -10.31 3.37
C VAL A 51 2.08 -9.79 4.25
N GLY A 52 2.30 -9.75 5.56
CA GLY A 52 1.39 -9.15 6.53
C GLY A 52 1.08 -7.69 6.23
N CYS A 53 2.09 -6.87 5.90
CA CYS A 53 1.87 -5.48 5.49
C CYS A 53 0.94 -5.37 4.27
N MET A 54 1.09 -6.25 3.28
CA MET A 54 0.18 -6.31 2.12
C MET A 54 -1.26 -6.67 2.54
N GLY A 55 -1.41 -7.62 3.45
CA GLY A 55 -2.71 -7.98 4.02
C GLY A 55 -3.37 -6.81 4.75
N VAL A 56 -2.61 -6.06 5.57
CA VAL A 56 -3.10 -4.83 6.23
C VAL A 56 -3.56 -3.80 5.21
N MET A 57 -2.79 -3.58 4.12
CA MET A 57 -3.17 -2.62 3.08
C MET A 57 -4.55 -2.93 2.49
N PHE A 58 -4.77 -4.17 2.06
CA PHE A 58 -6.06 -4.57 1.49
C PHE A 58 -7.18 -4.52 2.51
N PHE A 59 -6.93 -5.03 3.73
CA PHE A 59 -7.93 -5.07 4.78
C PHE A 59 -8.40 -3.66 5.15
N VAL A 60 -7.46 -2.75 5.40
CA VAL A 60 -7.76 -1.38 5.83
C VAL A 60 -8.32 -0.55 4.67
N ALA A 61 -7.85 -0.75 3.44
CA ALA A 61 -8.45 -0.12 2.25
C ALA A 61 -9.91 -0.56 2.02
N GLY A 62 -10.25 -1.82 2.32
CA GLY A 62 -11.61 -2.33 2.28
C GLY A 62 -12.57 -1.65 3.26
N LEU A 63 -12.06 -0.89 4.24
CA LEU A 63 -12.90 -0.12 5.14
C LEU A 63 -13.31 1.26 4.57
N LEU A 64 -12.64 1.78 3.54
CA LEU A 64 -12.96 3.10 2.97
C LEU A 64 -14.40 3.20 2.46
N PRO A 65 -14.92 2.25 1.65
CA PRO A 65 -16.29 2.36 1.16
C PRO A 65 -17.32 2.19 2.30
N LEU A 66 -16.98 1.42 3.36
CA LEU A 66 -17.80 1.33 4.57
C LEU A 66 -17.81 2.65 5.34
N GLY A 67 -16.66 3.35 5.41
CA GLY A 67 -16.55 4.66 6.03
C GLY A 67 -17.50 5.68 5.40
N ALA A 68 -17.52 5.72 4.06
CA ALA A 68 -18.46 6.54 3.30
C ALA A 68 -19.92 6.10 3.50
N LEU A 69 -20.20 4.79 3.48
CA LEU A 69 -21.55 4.25 3.61
C LEU A 69 -22.18 4.51 4.98
N PHE A 70 -21.40 4.35 6.05
CA PHE A 70 -21.84 4.52 7.44
C PHE A 70 -21.59 5.92 7.99
N LYS A 71 -21.09 6.85 7.16
CA LYS A 71 -20.77 8.23 7.55
C LYS A 71 -19.87 8.26 8.80
N LEU A 72 -18.78 7.49 8.75
CA LEU A 72 -17.79 7.49 9.83
C LEU A 72 -17.20 8.91 10.03
N PRO A 73 -16.67 9.21 11.22
CA PRO A 73 -16.11 10.53 11.51
C PRO A 73 -15.04 10.94 10.51
N SER A 74 -14.91 12.25 10.25
CA SER A 74 -13.96 12.81 9.27
C SER A 74 -12.48 12.49 9.52
N TRP A 75 -12.12 12.03 10.72
CA TRP A 75 -10.76 11.57 11.04
C TRP A 75 -10.47 10.14 10.54
N PHE A 76 -11.49 9.39 10.14
CA PHE A 76 -11.38 7.99 9.72
C PHE A 76 -10.61 7.83 8.41
N ASP A 77 -11.03 8.52 7.36
CA ASP A 77 -10.38 8.46 6.04
C ASP A 77 -8.88 8.79 6.07
N PRO A 78 -8.42 9.88 6.71
CA PRO A 78 -7.00 10.17 6.77
C PRO A 78 -6.23 9.15 7.63
N LEU A 79 -6.86 8.53 8.63
CA LEU A 79 -6.24 7.45 9.42
C LEU A 79 -6.04 6.19 8.55
N VAL A 80 -7.05 5.79 7.79
CA VAL A 80 -6.95 4.66 6.84
C VAL A 80 -5.86 4.93 5.80
N GLY A 81 -5.85 6.13 5.22
CA GLY A 81 -4.81 6.57 4.30
C GLY A 81 -3.40 6.53 4.92
N LEU A 82 -3.25 6.98 6.16
CA LEU A 82 -1.99 6.94 6.90
C LEU A 82 -1.51 5.50 7.10
N VAL A 83 -2.39 4.58 7.51
CA VAL A 83 -2.03 3.16 7.68
C VAL A 83 -1.57 2.55 6.37
N VAL A 84 -2.34 2.72 5.28
CA VAL A 84 -2.00 2.21 3.95
C VAL A 84 -0.65 2.77 3.48
N ALA A 85 -0.45 4.09 3.59
CA ALA A 85 0.80 4.74 3.21
C ALA A 85 1.99 4.22 4.04
N SER A 86 1.80 4.04 5.35
CA SER A 86 2.85 3.53 6.26
C SER A 86 3.23 2.09 5.94
N THR A 87 2.25 1.23 5.70
CA THR A 87 2.52 -0.17 5.29
C THR A 87 3.24 -0.24 3.96
N PHE A 88 2.86 0.60 2.99
CA PHE A 88 3.53 0.66 1.69
C PHE A 88 4.97 1.16 1.81
N ALA A 89 5.18 2.23 2.58
CA ALA A 89 6.51 2.76 2.88
C ALA A 89 7.39 1.70 3.57
N THR A 90 6.82 0.92 4.49
CA THR A 90 7.54 -0.18 5.17
C THR A 90 8.01 -1.24 4.17
N VAL A 91 7.17 -1.63 3.20
CA VAL A 91 7.55 -2.58 2.15
C VAL A 91 8.67 -2.01 1.27
N ILE A 92 8.60 -0.73 0.88
CA ILE A 92 9.66 -0.10 0.08
C ILE A 92 10.98 -0.04 0.88
N ASN A 93 10.92 0.33 2.15
CA ASN A 93 12.07 0.34 3.07
C ASN A 93 12.72 -1.04 3.18
N TRP A 94 11.92 -2.10 3.24
CA TRP A 94 12.42 -3.47 3.18
C TRP A 94 13.14 -3.78 1.86
N VAL A 95 12.60 -3.33 0.72
CA VAL A 95 13.27 -3.52 -0.57
C VAL A 95 14.61 -2.78 -0.63
N ALA A 96 14.66 -1.55 -0.13
CA ALA A 96 15.84 -0.70 -0.18
C ALA A 96 16.96 -1.15 0.78
N PHE A 97 16.63 -1.35 2.05
CA PHE A 97 17.63 -1.42 3.12
C PHE A 97 17.88 -2.81 3.68
N PHE A 98 16.94 -3.75 3.55
CA PHE A 98 17.12 -5.07 4.17
C PHE A 98 18.20 -5.91 3.46
N PRO A 99 18.95 -6.74 4.20
CA PRO A 99 19.91 -7.68 3.62
C PRO A 99 19.20 -8.75 2.78
N GLY A 100 19.89 -9.25 1.76
CA GLY A 100 19.38 -10.27 0.84
C GLY A 100 19.72 -9.97 -0.62
N GLU A 101 20.01 -11.02 -1.38
CA GLU A 101 20.18 -10.95 -2.83
C GLU A 101 18.83 -10.63 -3.48
N ARG A 102 18.80 -9.59 -4.31
CA ARG A 102 17.62 -9.23 -5.09
C ARG A 102 18.02 -9.24 -6.56
N HIS A 103 17.39 -10.12 -7.31
CA HIS A 103 17.56 -10.16 -8.75
C HIS A 103 16.74 -9.03 -9.38
N PHE A 104 17.36 -7.84 -9.47
CA PHE A 104 16.77 -6.73 -10.22
C PHE A 104 17.03 -6.94 -11.72
N SER A 105 16.03 -7.46 -12.43
CA SER A 105 16.08 -7.54 -13.89
C SER A 105 15.49 -6.28 -14.51
N GLY A 106 16.31 -5.27 -14.81
CA GLY A 106 15.92 -4.12 -15.63
C GLY A 106 16.24 -4.38 -17.09
N ARG A 107 15.23 -4.47 -17.96
CA ARG A 107 15.43 -4.31 -19.42
C ARG A 107 14.97 -2.91 -19.81
N LEU A 108 15.89 -1.94 -19.76
CA LEU A 108 15.65 -0.63 -20.37
C LEU A 108 15.95 -0.76 -21.87
N SER A 109 14.93 -1.06 -22.67
CA SER A 109 15.01 -0.90 -24.12
C SER A 109 14.71 0.55 -24.47
N VAL A 110 15.71 1.43 -24.35
CA VAL A 110 15.62 2.74 -25.00
C VAL A 110 15.98 2.54 -26.46
N LEU A 111 15.09 3.00 -27.33
CA LEU A 111 15.14 2.97 -28.79
C LEU A 111 16.60 3.09 -29.28
N TRP A 112 17.18 1.99 -29.79
CA TRP A 112 18.54 1.85 -30.37
C TRP A 112 19.73 1.51 -29.44
N LEU A 113 19.60 1.52 -28.11
CA LEU A 113 20.66 1.08 -27.19
C LEU A 113 20.18 -0.11 -26.35
N ARG A 114 20.51 -1.33 -26.80
CA ARG A 114 20.34 -2.55 -26.01
C ARG A 114 21.45 -2.63 -24.97
N GLN A 115 21.39 -1.82 -23.94
CA GLN A 115 22.28 -1.99 -22.79
C GLN A 115 21.66 -3.04 -21.87
N SER A 116 22.14 -4.28 -21.98
CA SER A 116 21.93 -5.31 -20.96
C SER A 116 22.83 -5.00 -19.77
N ALA A 117 22.61 -3.86 -19.12
CA ALA A 117 23.26 -3.61 -17.84
C ALA A 117 22.58 -4.55 -16.85
N ALA A 118 23.32 -5.54 -16.35
CA ALA A 118 23.01 -6.15 -15.07
C ALA A 118 22.82 -4.97 -14.10
N THR A 119 21.57 -4.64 -13.80
CA THR A 119 21.24 -3.48 -12.97
C THR A 119 21.69 -3.91 -11.59
N GLY A 120 22.94 -3.59 -11.25
CA GLY A 120 23.62 -4.16 -10.10
C GLY A 120 22.75 -3.96 -8.86
N ALA A 121 22.82 -4.89 -7.91
CA ALA A 121 22.05 -4.84 -6.67
C ALA A 121 22.06 -3.43 -6.02
N THR A 122 23.16 -2.71 -6.16
CA THR A 122 23.35 -1.31 -5.74
C THR A 122 22.40 -0.32 -6.43
N SER A 123 22.22 -0.39 -7.75
CA SER A 123 21.35 0.53 -8.50
C SER A 123 19.87 0.35 -8.11
N GLY A 124 19.41 -0.89 -7.95
CA GLY A 124 18.06 -1.17 -7.45
C GLY A 124 17.85 -0.61 -6.05
N ARG A 125 18.79 -0.84 -5.13
CA ARG A 125 18.74 -0.29 -3.76
C ARG A 125 18.71 1.24 -3.73
N ILE A 126 19.47 1.92 -4.60
CA ILE A 126 19.43 3.39 -4.69
C ILE A 126 18.04 3.88 -5.15
N MET A 127 17.48 3.29 -6.22
CA MET A 127 16.16 3.69 -6.72
C MET A 127 15.05 3.45 -5.69
N PHE A 128 15.03 2.28 -5.06
CA PHE A 128 14.09 1.98 -3.99
C PHE A 128 14.34 2.83 -2.73
N GLY A 129 15.59 3.16 -2.42
CA GLY A 129 15.96 4.04 -1.31
C GLY A 129 15.44 5.46 -1.49
N LEU A 130 15.58 6.04 -2.69
CA LEU A 130 14.96 7.33 -3.02
C LEU A 130 13.43 7.26 -2.93
N GLY A 131 12.84 6.15 -3.40
CA GLY A 131 11.41 5.88 -3.24
C GLY A 131 10.98 5.80 -1.78
N ALA A 132 11.77 5.16 -0.92
CA ALA A 132 11.52 5.02 0.50
C ALA A 132 11.49 6.39 1.18
N VAL A 133 12.52 7.21 0.96
CA VAL A 133 12.59 8.58 1.51
C VAL A 133 11.35 9.39 1.11
N ARG A 134 10.93 9.31 -0.15
CA ARG A 134 9.73 10.01 -0.62
C ARG A 134 8.45 9.48 0.05
N ALA A 135 8.32 8.17 0.20
CA ALA A 135 7.18 7.55 0.87
C ALA A 135 7.11 7.95 2.35
N ASP A 136 8.25 7.95 3.05
CA ASP A 136 8.35 8.35 4.46
C ASP A 136 7.99 9.83 4.64
N LEU A 137 8.46 10.71 3.74
CA LEU A 137 8.05 12.12 3.75
C LEU A 137 6.55 12.31 3.57
N LEU A 138 5.89 11.50 2.72
CA LEU A 138 4.44 11.53 2.55
C LEU A 138 3.72 11.09 3.84
N VAL A 139 4.20 10.02 4.49
CA VAL A 139 3.66 9.52 5.76
C VAL A 139 3.81 10.58 6.86
N LEU A 140 4.99 11.17 7.01
CA LEU A 140 5.25 12.21 7.99
C LEU A 140 4.40 13.46 7.75
N ASN A 141 4.26 13.88 6.50
CA ASN A 141 3.39 14.99 6.14
C ASN A 141 1.92 14.69 6.45
N ALA A 142 1.43 13.48 6.13
CA ALA A 142 0.07 13.06 6.45
C ALA A 142 -0.18 13.05 7.97
N LEU A 143 0.75 12.46 8.74
CA LEU A 143 0.70 12.45 10.20
C LEU A 143 0.66 13.86 10.78
N TRP A 144 1.54 14.75 10.30
CA TRP A 144 1.61 16.13 10.74
C TRP A 144 0.33 16.91 10.45
N ARG A 145 -0.30 16.69 9.28
CA ARG A 145 -1.61 17.28 8.94
C ARG A 145 -2.71 16.78 9.87
N ILE A 146 -2.72 15.49 10.22
CA ILE A 146 -3.71 14.93 11.16
C ILE A 146 -3.55 15.55 12.55
N VAL A 147 -2.31 15.64 13.06
CA VAL A 147 -2.03 16.22 14.38
C VAL A 147 -2.41 17.71 14.42
N ARG A 148 -2.07 18.49 13.39
CA ARG A 148 -2.41 19.93 13.33
C ARG A 148 -3.90 20.19 13.06
N GLY A 149 -4.56 19.32 12.30
CA GLY A 149 -5.99 19.45 12.00
C GLY A 149 -6.89 19.23 13.23
N ARG A 150 -6.43 18.43 14.20
CA ARG A 150 -7.17 18.14 15.43
C ARG A 150 -7.21 19.29 16.45
N GLY A 151 -6.38 20.33 16.29
CA GLY A 151 -6.38 21.50 17.19
C GLY A 151 -7.34 22.62 16.81
N LYS A 152 -8.20 22.43 15.80
CA LYS A 152 -9.10 23.46 15.27
C LYS A 152 -10.60 23.14 15.42
N HIS A 153 -10.93 22.06 16.13
CA HIS A 153 -12.28 21.63 16.46
C HIS A 153 -12.40 21.52 17.98
#